data_AF-W4L887-F1
#
_entry.id   AF-W4L887-F1
#
_cell.length_a   1.000
_cell.length_b   1.000
_cell.length_c   1.000
_cell.angle_alpha   90.00
_cell.angle_beta   90.00
_cell.angle_gamma   90.00
#
_symmetry.space_group_name_H-M   'P 1'
#
loop_
_entity.id
_entity.type
_entity.pdbx_description
1 polymer ?
#
loop_
_entity_poly.entity_id
_entity_poly.type
_entity_poly.pdbx_seq_one_letter_code
_entity_poly.pdbx_strand_id
1 'polypeptide(L)'
;MILNPPPWPNGARCAVAFTFDMDADSILHFDHHASADTRMAAMSMLRYGPEVAVPRILQMYKAFGMRQTFFLPAWCMERYPESVEAILEDDHEIGHHGYLHERPNELPSDQELYWLQRGTDVIVRMIGQRPRGMRCGSFKFSRHTMDFLVQEGFDYDASLFGDDVPYLLETEAGSIVELPTHYGMDDWPHYMASRD
;
A
#
# COMPACT_ATOMS: atom_id res chain seq x y z
N MET A 1 -12.47 -18.96 -16.32
CA MET A 1 -11.17 -19.17 -17.00
C MET A 1 -10.75 -17.80 -17.51
N ILE A 2 -9.56 -17.33 -17.13
CA ILE A 2 -9.04 -16.02 -17.58
C ILE A 2 -8.89 -16.07 -19.10
N LEU A 3 -9.49 -15.14 -19.82
CA LEU A 3 -9.56 -15.15 -21.29
C LEU A 3 -8.35 -14.47 -21.96
N ASN A 4 -7.61 -13.65 -21.21
CA ASN A 4 -6.50 -12.80 -21.63
C ASN A 4 -5.25 -12.99 -20.74
N PRO A 5 -4.78 -14.23 -20.46
CA PRO A 5 -3.67 -14.41 -19.54
C PRO A 5 -2.36 -13.81 -20.12
N PRO A 6 -1.66 -12.95 -19.38
CA PRO A 6 -0.36 -12.47 -19.81
C PRO A 6 0.66 -13.62 -19.81
N PRO A 7 1.71 -13.54 -20.65
CA PRO A 7 2.75 -14.55 -20.66
C PRO A 7 3.60 -14.45 -19.38
N TRP A 8 3.36 -15.34 -18.42
CA TRP A 8 4.16 -15.41 -17.20
C TRP A 8 5.53 -16.07 -17.45
N PRO A 9 6.57 -15.66 -16.70
CA PRO A 9 7.91 -16.22 -16.86
C PRO A 9 7.95 -17.72 -16.53
N ASN A 10 8.97 -18.41 -17.05
CA ASN A 10 9.27 -19.83 -16.74
C ASN A 10 8.13 -20.81 -17.05
N GLY A 11 7.21 -20.45 -17.95
CA GLY A 11 6.04 -21.28 -18.28
C GLY A 11 5.01 -21.36 -17.15
N ALA A 12 5.04 -20.43 -16.20
CA ALA A 12 4.05 -20.36 -15.13
C ALA A 12 2.64 -20.11 -15.70
N ARG A 13 1.63 -20.62 -15.01
CA ARG A 13 0.21 -20.47 -15.40
C ARG A 13 -0.49 -19.32 -14.68
N CYS A 14 0.15 -18.76 -13.65
CA CYS A 14 -0.37 -17.72 -12.78
C CYS A 14 0.80 -17.02 -12.10
N ALA A 15 0.63 -15.75 -11.75
CA ALA A 15 1.48 -15.04 -10.80
C ALA A 15 0.73 -14.87 -9.47
N VAL A 16 1.46 -14.92 -8.36
CA VAL A 16 0.91 -14.68 -7.03
C VAL A 16 1.78 -13.63 -6.36
N ALA A 17 1.17 -12.56 -5.89
CA ALA A 17 1.82 -11.53 -5.08
C ALA A 17 1.20 -11.56 -3.68
N PHE A 18 2.03 -11.77 -2.67
CA PHE A 18 1.64 -11.57 -1.29
C PHE A 18 1.99 -10.14 -0.91
N THR A 19 0.95 -9.32 -0.71
CA THR A 19 1.10 -7.91 -0.37
C THR A 19 0.55 -7.63 1.02
N PHE A 20 1.18 -6.74 1.77
CA PHE A 20 0.77 -6.37 3.12
C PHE A 20 0.62 -4.85 3.25
N ASP A 21 -0.52 -4.40 3.75
CA ASP A 21 -0.75 -2.98 4.02
C ASP A 21 -0.51 -2.76 5.52
N MET A 22 0.56 -2.05 5.88
CA MET A 22 0.91 -1.79 7.29
C MET A 22 0.33 -0.43 7.72
N ASP A 23 -1.00 -0.37 7.80
CA ASP A 23 -1.74 0.84 8.15
C ASP A 23 -1.56 1.26 9.60
N ALA A 24 -1.41 0.27 10.49
CA ALA A 24 -1.23 0.49 11.92
C ALA A 24 -2.23 1.52 12.48
N ASP A 25 -1.78 2.48 13.28
CA ASP A 25 -2.58 3.53 13.88
C ASP A 25 -2.74 4.78 13.00
N SER A 26 -2.24 4.81 11.76
CA SER A 26 -2.49 5.96 10.87
C SER A 26 -3.98 6.13 10.60
N ILE A 27 -4.71 5.04 10.40
CA ILE A 27 -6.17 5.05 10.19
C ILE A 27 -6.93 5.68 11.36
N LEU A 28 -6.48 5.43 12.60
CA LEU A 28 -7.07 5.98 13.80
C LEU A 28 -6.79 7.48 13.89
N HIS A 29 -5.55 7.87 13.59
CA HIS A 29 -5.16 9.27 13.53
C HIS A 29 -5.83 10.01 12.37
N PHE A 30 -6.18 9.35 11.27
CA PHE A 30 -6.90 9.94 10.16
C PHE A 30 -8.39 10.13 10.50
N ASP A 31 -9.12 9.04 10.80
CA ASP A 31 -10.57 9.07 10.99
C ASP A 31 -10.98 9.69 12.35
N HIS A 32 -10.10 9.65 13.35
CA HIS A 32 -10.40 10.05 14.72
C HIS A 32 -9.35 11.00 15.33
N HIS A 33 -8.69 11.83 14.52
CA HIS A 33 -7.61 12.75 14.95
C HIS A 33 -7.89 13.51 16.26
N ALA A 34 -9.14 13.97 16.48
CA ALA A 34 -9.52 14.75 17.66
C ALA A 34 -9.69 13.94 18.96
N SER A 35 -9.69 12.60 18.88
CA SER A 35 -9.96 11.72 20.02
C SER A 35 -9.08 10.47 20.07
N ALA A 36 -8.11 10.33 19.14
CA ALA A 36 -7.26 9.16 19.02
C ALA A 36 -6.50 8.84 20.32
N ASP A 37 -6.10 9.88 21.06
CA ASP A 37 -5.42 9.79 22.36
C ASP A 37 -6.27 9.14 23.46
N THR A 38 -7.61 9.16 23.33
CA THR A 38 -8.52 8.52 24.28
C THR A 38 -8.93 7.10 23.88
N ARG A 39 -8.64 6.68 22.64
CA ARG A 39 -9.03 5.36 22.09
C ARG A 39 -7.96 4.30 22.34
N MET A 40 -7.61 4.09 23.61
CA MET A 40 -6.48 3.26 24.02
C MET A 40 -6.56 1.80 23.55
N ALA A 41 -7.75 1.20 23.56
CA ALA A 41 -7.94 -0.18 23.12
C ALA A 41 -7.68 -0.33 21.60
N ALA A 42 -8.23 0.57 20.78
CA ALA A 42 -7.99 0.60 19.34
C ALA A 42 -6.51 0.84 19.03
N MET A 43 -5.90 1.86 19.66
CA MET A 43 -4.48 2.15 19.49
C MET A 43 -3.59 0.95 19.87
N SER A 44 -3.90 0.25 20.97
CA SER A 44 -3.17 -0.96 21.36
C SER A 44 -3.33 -2.10 20.35
N MET A 45 -4.52 -2.27 19.77
CA MET A 45 -4.77 -3.27 18.74
C MET A 45 -3.99 -2.96 17.46
N LEU A 46 -3.99 -1.70 17.02
CA LEU A 46 -3.39 -1.28 15.76
C LEU A 46 -1.85 -1.31 15.80
N ARG A 47 -1.24 -0.98 16.95
CA ARG A 47 0.21 -1.10 17.17
C ARG A 47 0.74 -2.53 17.11
N TYR A 48 -0.14 -3.53 17.27
CA TYR A 48 0.23 -4.93 17.13
C TYR A 48 0.80 -5.25 15.74
N GLY A 49 0.29 -4.59 14.70
CA GLY A 49 0.75 -4.76 13.31
C GLY A 49 2.27 -4.59 13.17
N PRO A 50 2.78 -3.36 13.32
CA PRO A 50 4.21 -3.07 13.18
C PRO A 50 5.08 -3.77 14.23
N GLU A 51 4.64 -3.82 15.50
CA GLU A 51 5.49 -4.25 16.63
C GLU A 51 5.55 -5.78 16.79
N VAL A 52 4.52 -6.51 16.34
CA VAL A 52 4.40 -7.95 16.60
C VAL A 52 4.11 -8.76 15.34
N ALA A 53 3.19 -8.30 14.48
CA ALA A 53 2.77 -9.06 13.31
C ALA A 53 3.82 -9.03 12.19
N VAL A 54 4.38 -7.86 11.87
CA VAL A 54 5.38 -7.70 10.80
C VAL A 54 6.59 -8.61 11.01
N PRO A 55 7.26 -8.64 12.18
CA PRO A 55 8.38 -9.57 12.42
C PRO A 55 7.99 -11.04 12.21
N ARG A 56 6.77 -11.43 12.58
CA ARG A 56 6.27 -12.81 12.41
C ARG A 56 6.01 -13.14 10.95
N ILE A 57 5.43 -12.21 10.19
CA ILE A 57 5.18 -12.35 8.75
C ILE A 57 6.50 -12.53 8.02
N LEU A 58 7.48 -11.64 8.27
CA LEU A 58 8.81 -11.71 7.68
C LEU A 58 9.49 -13.05 7.99
N GLN A 59 9.50 -13.48 9.26
CA GLN A 59 10.06 -14.78 9.66
C GLN A 59 9.41 -15.95 8.91
N MET A 60 8.09 -15.93 8.74
CA MET A 60 7.36 -16.98 8.03
C MET A 60 7.77 -17.05 6.56
N TYR A 61 7.75 -15.92 5.84
CA TYR A 61 8.06 -15.92 4.41
C TYR A 61 9.54 -16.15 4.11
N LYS A 62 10.44 -15.74 5.01
CA LYS A 62 11.86 -16.08 4.97
C LYS A 62 12.08 -17.60 4.96
N ALA A 63 11.30 -18.36 5.74
CA ALA A 63 11.37 -19.82 5.74
C ALA A 63 10.99 -20.47 4.39
N PHE A 64 10.25 -19.74 3.54
CA PHE A 64 9.89 -20.17 2.19
C PHE A 64 10.76 -19.53 1.09
N GLY A 65 11.73 -18.68 1.44
CA GLY A 65 12.55 -17.95 0.47
C GLY A 65 11.74 -17.02 -0.44
N MET A 66 10.58 -16.53 0.05
CA MET A 66 9.69 -15.67 -0.70
C MET A 66 9.87 -14.21 -0.31
N ARG A 67 9.81 -13.32 -1.30
CA ARG A 67 9.75 -11.85 -1.09
C ARG A 67 8.32 -11.34 -1.25
N GLN A 68 8.06 -10.18 -0.66
CA GLN A 68 6.72 -9.59 -0.56
C GLN A 68 6.82 -8.11 -0.90
N THR A 69 5.66 -7.51 -1.15
CA THR A 69 5.50 -6.06 -1.25
C THR A 69 4.71 -5.57 -0.05
N PHE A 70 5.21 -4.55 0.63
CA PHE A 70 4.52 -3.89 1.73
C PHE A 70 4.11 -2.47 1.30
N PHE A 71 2.84 -2.12 1.41
CA PHE A 71 2.37 -0.75 1.20
C PHE A 71 2.26 -0.06 2.56
N LEU A 72 3.01 1.03 2.73
CA LEU A 72 3.11 1.73 4.01
C LEU A 72 2.63 3.18 3.87
N PRO A 73 1.74 3.65 4.74
CA PRO A 73 1.57 5.08 4.94
C PRO A 73 2.89 5.66 5.42
N ALA A 74 3.35 6.75 4.81
CA ALA A 74 4.66 7.32 5.14
C ALA A 74 4.76 7.74 6.62
N TRP A 75 3.65 8.17 7.23
CA TRP A 75 3.58 8.44 8.66
C TRP A 75 3.89 7.20 9.51
N CYS A 76 3.41 6.01 9.10
CA CYS A 76 3.73 4.74 9.77
C CYS A 76 5.22 4.41 9.66
N MET A 77 5.86 4.75 8.55
CA MET A 77 7.30 4.57 8.42
C MET A 77 8.06 5.43 9.44
N GLU A 78 7.71 6.71 9.56
CA GLU A 78 8.32 7.62 10.55
C GLU A 78 8.06 7.17 11.99
N ARG A 79 6.91 6.54 12.24
CA ARG A 79 6.49 6.10 13.57
C ARG A 79 7.09 4.76 13.99
N TYR A 80 7.26 3.84 13.04
CA TYR A 80 7.72 2.46 13.24
C TYR A 80 8.97 2.16 12.39
N PRO A 81 10.08 2.90 12.57
CA PRO A 81 11.28 2.71 11.75
C PRO A 81 11.87 1.30 11.87
N GLU A 82 11.76 0.67 13.04
CA GLU A 82 12.23 -0.72 13.26
C GLU A 82 11.51 -1.72 12.34
N SER A 83 10.22 -1.53 12.08
CA SER A 83 9.46 -2.37 11.14
C SER A 83 9.92 -2.14 9.70
N VAL A 84 10.24 -0.89 9.33
CA VAL A 84 10.80 -0.55 8.01
C VAL A 84 12.16 -1.21 7.81
N GLU A 85 13.05 -1.12 8.81
CA GLU A 85 14.36 -1.77 8.78
C GLU A 85 14.23 -3.29 8.63
N ALA A 86 13.33 -3.93 9.37
CA ALA A 86 13.09 -5.36 9.28
C ALA A 86 12.56 -5.78 7.89
N ILE A 87 11.67 -4.98 7.28
CA ILE A 87 11.17 -5.24 5.91
C ILE A 87 12.31 -5.15 4.90
N LEU A 88 13.23 -4.19 5.04
CA LEU A 88 14.35 -4.01 4.11
C LEU A 88 15.44 -5.08 4.25
N GLU A 89 15.61 -5.69 5.43
CA GLU A 89 16.66 -6.69 5.70
C GLU A 89 16.62 -7.88 4.72
N ASP A 90 15.42 -8.31 4.32
CA ASP A 90 15.19 -9.47 3.44
C ASP A 90 14.79 -9.09 2.00
N ASP A 91 15.08 -7.85 1.57
CA ASP A 91 14.86 -7.35 0.19
C ASP A 91 13.38 -7.40 -0.25
N HIS A 92 12.48 -7.14 0.70
CA HIS A 92 11.06 -6.91 0.40
C HIS A 92 10.87 -5.52 -0.21
N GLU A 93 9.87 -5.38 -1.08
CA GLU A 93 9.52 -4.09 -1.68
C GLU A 93 8.70 -3.25 -0.70
N ILE A 94 8.95 -1.94 -0.67
CA ILE A 94 8.08 -0.95 -0.01
C ILE A 94 7.42 -0.07 -1.08
N GLY A 95 6.10 -0.14 -1.16
CA GLY A 95 5.23 0.69 -1.99
C GLY A 95 4.61 1.84 -1.20
N HIS A 96 4.16 2.86 -1.94
CA HIS A 96 3.52 4.04 -1.38
C HIS A 96 2.06 3.75 -0.99
N HIS A 97 1.63 4.22 0.19
CA HIS A 97 0.24 4.06 0.67
C HIS A 97 -0.38 5.34 1.23
N GLY A 98 0.00 6.49 0.67
CA GLY A 98 -0.37 7.80 1.21
C GLY A 98 0.60 8.26 2.29
N TYR A 99 0.31 9.42 2.89
CA TYR A 99 1.08 9.89 4.04
C TYR A 99 0.46 9.35 5.34
N LEU A 100 -0.81 9.67 5.60
CA LEU A 100 -1.57 9.23 6.77
C LEU A 100 -2.67 8.22 6.40
N HIS A 101 -2.64 7.65 5.20
CA HIS A 101 -3.71 6.82 4.63
C HIS A 101 -4.94 7.66 4.22
N GLU A 102 -4.68 8.78 3.53
CA GLU A 102 -5.72 9.64 2.96
C GLU A 102 -6.52 8.91 1.86
N ARG A 103 -7.69 9.45 1.53
CA ARG A 103 -8.58 8.95 0.47
C ARG A 103 -8.54 9.90 -0.74
N PRO A 104 -7.71 9.66 -1.77
CA PRO A 104 -7.51 10.59 -2.89
C PRO A 104 -8.80 11.10 -3.54
N ASN A 105 -9.80 10.24 -3.73
CA ASN A 105 -11.08 10.63 -4.34
C ASN A 105 -11.98 11.56 -3.48
N GLU A 106 -11.63 11.78 -2.22
CA GLU A 106 -12.30 12.71 -1.30
C GLU A 106 -11.53 14.03 -1.15
N LEU A 107 -10.37 14.18 -1.82
CA LEU A 107 -9.52 15.35 -1.73
C LEU A 107 -9.68 16.29 -2.93
N PRO A 108 -9.48 17.61 -2.72
CA PRO A 108 -9.09 18.52 -3.80
C PRO A 108 -7.82 18.02 -4.50
N SER A 109 -7.71 18.22 -5.81
CA SER A 109 -6.61 17.67 -6.62
C SER A 109 -5.22 18.17 -6.19
N ASP A 110 -5.13 19.41 -5.72
CA ASP A 110 -3.90 19.99 -5.18
C ASP A 110 -3.48 19.33 -3.87
N GLN A 111 -4.44 18.95 -3.02
CA GLN A 111 -4.19 18.22 -1.78
C GLN A 111 -3.78 16.77 -2.05
N GLU A 112 -4.43 16.11 -3.01
CA GLU A 112 -4.05 14.76 -3.45
C GLU A 112 -2.58 14.72 -3.89
N LEU A 113 -2.18 15.62 -4.80
CA LEU A 113 -0.80 15.68 -5.27
C LEU A 113 0.18 16.01 -4.14
N TYR A 114 -0.18 16.95 -3.26
CA TYR A 114 0.63 17.30 -2.11
C TYR A 114 0.91 16.10 -1.20
N TRP A 115 -0.11 15.32 -0.85
CA TRP A 115 0.08 14.15 0.04
C TRP A 115 0.83 13.01 -0.64
N LEU A 116 0.64 12.80 -1.95
CA LEU A 116 1.44 11.86 -2.74
C LEU A 116 2.93 12.23 -2.71
N GLN A 117 3.27 13.50 -2.97
CA GLN A 117 4.64 13.98 -2.97
C GLN A 117 5.24 13.94 -1.56
N ARG A 118 4.48 14.35 -0.55
CA ARG A 118 4.92 14.33 0.85
C ARG A 118 5.23 12.92 1.34
N GLY A 119 4.39 11.94 1.02
CA GLY A 119 4.65 10.54 1.35
C GLY A 119 5.88 10.00 0.61
N THR A 120 6.01 10.33 -0.67
CA THR A 120 7.18 9.97 -1.49
C THR A 120 8.48 10.51 -0.92
N ASP A 121 8.52 11.78 -0.48
CA ASP A 121 9.70 12.39 0.14
C ASP A 121 10.17 11.65 1.40
N VAL A 122 9.22 11.22 2.23
CA VAL A 122 9.50 10.43 3.44
C VAL A 122 10.07 9.06 3.07
N ILE A 123 9.46 8.36 2.11
CA ILE A 123 9.96 7.06 1.63
C ILE A 123 11.40 7.22 1.14
N VAL A 124 11.66 8.17 0.23
CA VAL A 124 13.01 8.43 -0.29
C VAL A 124 14.01 8.71 0.83
N ARG A 125 13.64 9.52 1.82
CA ARG A 125 14.51 9.83 2.96
C ARG A 125 14.83 8.59 3.81
N MET A 126 13.88 7.69 3.99
CA MET A 126 14.03 6.52 4.86
C MET A 126 14.70 5.33 4.18
N ILE A 127 14.43 5.11 2.89
CA ILE A 127 14.90 3.91 2.17
C ILE A 127 15.87 4.22 1.03
N GLY A 128 16.15 5.49 0.76
CA GLY A 128 17.14 5.94 -0.23
C GLY A 128 16.70 5.87 -1.70
N GLN A 129 15.47 5.45 -1.97
CA GLN A 129 14.92 5.30 -3.32
C GLN A 129 13.44 5.66 -3.39
N ARG A 130 12.96 6.04 -4.58
CA ARG A 130 11.54 6.30 -4.82
C ARG A 130 10.75 4.98 -4.80
N PRO A 131 9.50 4.97 -4.29
CA PRO A 131 8.62 3.81 -4.43
C PRO A 131 8.27 3.61 -5.91
N ARG A 132 8.22 2.36 -6.35
CA ARG A 132 7.79 2.00 -7.72
C ARG A 132 6.27 1.83 -7.81
N GLY A 133 5.67 1.35 -6.73
CA GLY A 133 4.26 1.03 -6.63
C GLY A 133 3.46 2.00 -5.77
N MET A 134 2.20 2.21 -6.14
CA MET A 134 1.19 2.87 -5.34
C MET A 134 0.05 1.91 -5.00
N ARG A 135 -0.50 2.06 -3.79
CA ARG A 135 -1.87 1.64 -3.47
C ARG A 135 -2.55 2.79 -2.75
N CYS A 136 -3.73 3.20 -3.20
CA CYS A 136 -4.48 4.28 -2.56
C CYS A 136 -5.07 3.81 -1.24
N GLY A 137 -5.03 4.66 -0.20
CA GLY A 137 -5.68 4.38 1.07
C GLY A 137 -7.16 4.05 0.88
N SER A 138 -7.63 2.96 1.49
CA SER A 138 -8.98 2.41 1.30
C SER A 138 -9.37 2.18 -0.17
N PHE A 139 -8.40 1.94 -1.05
CA PHE A 139 -8.58 1.82 -2.51
C PHE A 139 -9.27 3.03 -3.17
N LYS A 140 -9.15 4.23 -2.57
CA LYS A 140 -9.86 5.44 -2.99
C LYS A 140 -9.15 6.17 -4.12
N PHE A 141 -9.09 5.52 -5.28
CA PHE A 141 -8.52 6.08 -6.50
C PHE A 141 -9.38 7.24 -7.05
N SER A 142 -8.75 8.36 -7.36
CA SER A 142 -9.39 9.58 -7.89
C SER A 142 -9.29 9.65 -9.42
N ARG A 143 -10.03 10.59 -10.03
CA ARG A 143 -9.91 10.88 -11.46
C ARG A 143 -8.57 11.52 -11.85
N HIS A 144 -7.78 11.99 -10.88
CA HIS A 144 -6.49 12.66 -11.07
C HIS A 144 -5.31 11.76 -10.70
N THR A 145 -5.54 10.72 -9.88
CA THR A 145 -4.48 9.84 -9.36
C THR A 145 -3.59 9.30 -10.47
N MET A 146 -4.18 8.81 -11.56
CA MET A 146 -3.41 8.23 -12.64
C MET A 146 -2.41 9.23 -13.25
N ASP A 147 -2.85 10.45 -13.56
CA ASP A 147 -1.97 11.48 -14.13
C ASP A 147 -0.85 11.86 -13.17
N PHE A 148 -1.14 11.93 -11.87
CA PHE A 148 -0.13 12.19 -10.85
C PHE A 148 0.89 11.06 -10.72
N LEU A 149 0.46 9.81 -10.75
CA LEU A 149 1.37 8.67 -10.69
C LEU A 149 2.31 8.61 -11.89
N VAL A 150 1.79 8.89 -13.10
CA VAL A 150 2.62 8.98 -14.32
C VAL A 150 3.61 10.15 -14.22
N GLN A 151 3.16 11.34 -13.79
CA GLN A 151 4.03 12.51 -13.65
C GLN A 151 5.13 12.32 -12.60
N GLU A 152 4.83 11.62 -11.51
CA GLU A 152 5.78 11.33 -10.42
C GLU A 152 6.67 10.10 -10.69
N GLY A 153 6.46 9.41 -11.82
CA GLY A 153 7.30 8.31 -12.29
C GLY A 153 7.07 6.98 -11.58
N PHE A 154 5.83 6.67 -11.19
CA PHE A 154 5.46 5.35 -10.67
C PHE A 154 5.36 4.32 -11.80
N ASP A 155 5.76 3.08 -11.51
CA ASP A 155 5.72 1.97 -12.47
C ASP A 155 4.35 1.27 -12.47
N TYR A 156 3.70 1.19 -11.29
CA TYR A 156 2.42 0.52 -11.15
C TYR A 156 1.51 1.11 -10.06
N ASP A 157 0.19 0.93 -10.24
CA ASP A 157 -0.84 1.08 -9.20
C ASP A 157 -1.44 -0.29 -8.86
N ALA A 158 -1.95 -0.43 -7.64
CA ALA A 158 -2.60 -1.65 -7.16
C ALA A 158 -3.89 -1.32 -6.39
N SER A 159 -4.66 -0.35 -6.89
CA SER A 159 -5.84 0.20 -6.22
C SER A 159 -7.17 -0.14 -6.89
N LEU A 160 -7.16 -0.56 -8.15
CA LEU A 160 -8.37 -0.82 -8.93
C LEU A 160 -8.72 -2.31 -8.97
N PHE A 161 -9.95 -2.59 -9.41
CA PHE A 161 -10.58 -3.93 -9.32
C PHE A 161 -10.97 -4.46 -10.71
N GLY A 162 -10.36 -3.92 -11.77
CA GLY A 162 -10.92 -3.97 -13.12
C GLY A 162 -10.76 -5.29 -13.87
N ASP A 163 -9.91 -6.21 -13.41
CA ASP A 163 -9.62 -7.47 -14.11
C ASP A 163 -8.99 -8.52 -13.16
N ASP A 164 -8.81 -9.75 -13.63
CA ASP A 164 -8.07 -10.84 -12.97
C ASP A 164 -6.56 -10.79 -13.30
N VAL A 165 -6.16 -9.97 -14.28
CA VAL A 165 -4.78 -9.86 -14.79
C VAL A 165 -4.33 -8.40 -14.85
N PRO A 166 -3.01 -8.12 -14.80
CA PRO A 166 -2.51 -6.77 -15.00
C PRO A 166 -2.97 -6.15 -16.32
N TYR A 167 -3.27 -4.85 -16.29
CA TYR A 167 -3.64 -4.08 -17.48
C TYR A 167 -2.98 -2.70 -17.47
N LEU A 168 -2.99 -2.01 -18.62
CA LEU A 168 -2.46 -0.65 -18.69
C LEU A 168 -3.61 0.35 -18.50
N LEU A 169 -3.37 1.33 -17.64
CA LEU A 169 -4.13 2.57 -17.62
C LEU A 169 -3.41 3.57 -18.53
N GLU A 170 -4.14 4.28 -19.38
CA GLU A 170 -3.57 5.22 -20.38
C GLU A 170 -4.22 6.61 -20.28
N THR A 171 -3.40 7.66 -20.24
CA THR A 171 -3.80 9.08 -20.34
C THR A 171 -2.90 9.80 -21.35
N GLU A 172 -3.19 11.07 -21.63
CA GLU A 172 -2.32 11.91 -22.45
C GLU A 172 -0.92 12.09 -21.85
N ALA A 173 -0.77 11.93 -20.52
CA ALA A 173 0.51 12.05 -19.83
C ALA A 173 1.39 10.80 -19.96
N GLY A 174 0.81 9.63 -20.25
CA GLY A 174 1.53 8.36 -20.36
C GLY A 174 0.68 7.18 -19.90
N SER A 175 1.35 6.10 -19.49
CA SER A 175 0.68 4.90 -19.01
C SER A 175 1.33 4.35 -17.75
N ILE A 176 0.54 3.63 -16.98
CA ILE A 176 0.97 2.92 -15.76
C ILE A 176 0.35 1.53 -15.75
N VAL A 177 1.06 0.56 -15.18
CA VAL A 177 0.53 -0.80 -15.00
C VAL A 177 -0.43 -0.80 -13.81
N GLU A 178 -1.66 -1.27 -14.01
CA GLU A 178 -2.55 -1.63 -12.92
C GLU A 178 -2.35 -3.10 -12.56
N LEU A 179 -2.13 -3.37 -11.27
CA LEU A 179 -2.15 -4.70 -10.66
C LEU A 179 -3.45 -4.86 -9.87
N PRO A 180 -4.53 -5.35 -10.49
CA PRO A 180 -5.84 -5.28 -9.88
C PRO A 180 -5.95 -6.09 -8.60
N THR A 181 -6.78 -5.61 -7.68
CA THR A 181 -7.09 -6.22 -6.40
C THR A 181 -8.57 -6.63 -6.30
N HIS A 182 -8.94 -7.32 -5.22
CA HIS A 182 -10.30 -7.74 -4.95
C HIS A 182 -10.58 -7.80 -3.44
N TYR A 183 -11.72 -7.25 -2.97
CA TYR A 183 -12.09 -7.27 -1.54
C TYR A 183 -12.18 -8.67 -0.93
N GLY A 184 -12.49 -9.68 -1.75
CA GLY A 184 -12.50 -11.07 -1.29
C GLY A 184 -11.11 -11.62 -0.93
N MET A 185 -10.04 -10.97 -1.40
CA MET A 185 -8.63 -11.29 -1.13
C MET A 185 -7.97 -10.32 -0.14
N ASP A 186 -8.74 -9.36 0.38
CA ASP A 186 -8.36 -8.44 1.44
C ASP A 186 -8.77 -9.05 2.78
N ASP A 187 -7.92 -8.96 3.80
CA ASP A 187 -8.18 -9.52 5.13
C ASP A 187 -9.07 -8.59 5.98
N TRP A 188 -9.13 -7.30 5.63
CA TRP A 188 -9.91 -6.31 6.35
C TRP A 188 -11.39 -6.66 6.46
N PRO A 189 -12.13 -7.01 5.39
CA PRO A 189 -13.55 -7.37 5.49
C PRO A 189 -13.82 -8.60 6.35
N HIS A 190 -12.81 -9.45 6.58
CA HIS A 190 -12.95 -10.70 7.35
C HIS A 190 -12.64 -10.52 8.83
N TYR A 191 -11.64 -9.70 9.17
CA TYR A 191 -11.14 -9.58 10.54
C TYR A 191 -11.54 -8.29 11.25
N MET A 192 -11.88 -7.23 10.52
CA MET A 192 -12.34 -5.99 11.12
C MET A 192 -13.83 -6.06 11.44
N ALA A 193 -14.14 -6.52 12.65
CA ALA A 193 -15.51 -6.65 13.17
C ALA A 193 -16.06 -5.37 13.84
N SER A 194 -15.23 -4.34 14.04
CA SER A 194 -15.63 -3.06 14.63
C SER A 194 -14.86 -1.89 14.02
N ARG A 195 -15.56 -0.77 13.80
CA ARG A 195 -14.99 0.55 13.43
C ARG A 195 -14.88 1.49 14.63
N ASP A 196 -15.21 0.99 15.82
CA ASP A 196 -15.22 1.75 17.08
C ASP A 196 -13.84 1.79 17.75
#